data_AF-A0A7X5AQS4-F1
#
_entry.id   AF-A0A7X5AQS4-F1
#
_cell.length_a   1.000
_cell.length_b   1.000
_cell.length_c   1.000
_cell.angle_alpha   90.00
_cell.angle_beta   90.00
_cell.angle_gamma   90.00
#
_symmetry.space_group_name_H-M   'P 1'
#
loop_
_entity.id
_entity.type
_entity.pdbx_description
1 polymer ?
#
loop_
_entity_poly.entity_id
_entity_poly.type
_entity_poly.pdbx_seq_one_letter_code
_entity_poly.pdbx_strand_id
1 'polypeptide(L)'
;NCVTGIAAAYWAHSPVVIVTPEAGTTGIGLGGFQECHQLPMFQEFTKYQGHVTHPARMAEYTGRCFDRAMSEMGPTQLNIPRDYFYGEIECEIPKPARLDRGPGGTKTLNEAAELLANAKFPVIVSGGGVVMADGVEACQALAERLGAPVVNSYQHNDSFPASHPLWCGPLGYQGSKAGMKLISQADVVVALGTRLGPFGTLPQHGMDYWPKDAKI
;
A
#
# COMPACT_ATOMS: atom_id res chain seq x y z
N ASN A 1 3.70 14.79 17.10
CA ASN A 1 4.41 15.30 15.89
C ASN A 1 4.30 14.39 14.68
N CYS A 2 4.55 13.08 14.78
CA CYS A 2 4.60 12.21 13.59
C CYS A 2 3.26 11.60 13.14
N VAL A 3 2.15 11.82 13.86
CA VAL A 3 0.85 11.17 13.58
C VAL A 3 0.40 11.38 12.13
N THR A 4 0.46 12.61 11.62
CA THR A 4 0.06 12.89 10.23
C THR A 4 0.98 12.23 9.20
N GLY A 5 2.29 12.13 9.48
CA GLY A 5 3.23 11.43 8.60
C GLY A 5 2.94 9.93 8.54
N ILE A 6 2.61 9.33 9.69
CA ILE A 6 2.22 7.93 9.77
C ILE A 6 0.86 7.68 9.10
N ALA A 7 -0.11 8.59 9.26
CA ALA A 7 -1.37 8.54 8.52
C ALA A 7 -1.16 8.63 6.99
N ALA A 8 -0.24 9.50 6.53
CA ALA A 8 0.10 9.59 5.12
C ALA A 8 0.70 8.27 4.59
N ALA A 9 1.66 7.68 5.33
CA ALA A 9 2.23 6.37 4.99
C ALA A 9 1.17 5.26 4.97
N TYR A 10 0.22 5.28 5.92
CA TYR A 10 -0.90 4.33 5.98
C TYR A 10 -1.75 4.37 4.70
N TRP A 11 -2.18 5.56 4.28
CA TRP A 11 -3.02 5.72 3.08
C TRP A 11 -2.26 5.53 1.75
N ALA A 12 -0.94 5.70 1.79
CA ALA A 12 -0.04 5.43 0.66
C ALA A 12 0.43 3.97 0.61
N HIS A 13 -0.01 3.11 1.54
CA HIS A 13 0.45 1.72 1.65
C HIS A 13 1.99 1.59 1.72
N SER A 14 2.64 2.54 2.39
CA SER A 14 4.10 2.59 2.52
C SER A 14 4.55 1.81 3.76
N PRO A 15 5.47 0.83 3.61
CA PRO A 15 6.02 0.11 4.75
C PRO A 15 6.96 1.02 5.55
N VAL A 16 6.55 1.36 6.77
CA VAL A 16 7.31 2.26 7.67
C VAL A 16 7.33 1.64 9.07
N VAL A 17 8.46 1.70 9.77
CA VAL A 17 8.53 1.35 11.19
C VAL A 17 8.83 2.64 11.96
N ILE A 18 7.87 3.10 12.77
CA ILE A 18 8.09 4.23 13.68
C ILE A 18 8.52 3.70 15.05
N VAL A 19 9.71 4.12 15.49
CA VAL A 19 10.18 3.85 16.86
C VAL A 19 9.75 5.00 17.75
N THR A 20 9.02 4.68 18.83
CA THR A 20 8.52 5.66 19.79
C THR A 20 9.06 5.37 21.19
N PRO A 21 10.06 6.13 21.66
CA PRO A 21 10.49 6.10 23.05
C PRO A 21 9.37 6.61 23.97
N GLU A 22 9.13 5.95 25.10
CA GLU A 22 8.15 6.38 26.12
C GLU A 22 8.80 6.61 27.49
N ALA A 23 7.99 6.92 28.50
CA ALA A 23 8.46 7.09 29.87
C ALA A 23 9.18 5.82 30.39
N GLY A 24 10.08 5.99 31.36
CA GLY A 24 10.74 4.84 31.98
C GLY A 24 9.73 3.98 32.74
N THR A 25 9.92 2.66 32.75
CA THR A 25 8.95 1.67 33.27
C THR A 25 8.39 1.99 34.65
N THR A 26 9.20 2.48 35.58
CA THR A 26 8.77 2.82 36.95
C THR A 26 7.95 4.12 37.05
N GLY A 27 7.96 4.94 36.01
CA GLY A 27 7.30 6.25 35.95
C GLY A 27 6.05 6.29 35.07
N ILE A 28 5.72 5.20 34.37
CA ILE A 28 4.55 5.12 33.49
C ILE A 28 3.27 5.33 34.31
N GLY A 29 2.41 6.23 33.84
CA GLY A 29 1.13 6.61 34.44
C GLY A 29 1.22 7.68 35.53
N LEU A 30 2.42 8.20 35.84
CA LEU A 30 2.62 9.16 36.91
C LEU A 30 2.58 10.63 36.45
N GLY A 31 2.34 10.89 35.15
CA GLY A 31 2.37 12.24 34.59
C GLY A 31 3.80 12.77 34.46
N GLY A 32 4.72 11.88 34.10
CA GLY A 32 6.13 12.22 33.95
C GLY A 32 6.38 13.27 32.86
N PHE A 33 7.56 13.91 32.90
CA PHE A 33 7.94 14.89 31.88
C PHE A 33 7.86 14.29 30.46
N GLN A 34 7.06 14.90 29.59
CA GLN A 34 6.79 14.47 28.21
C GLN A 34 6.13 13.09 28.05
N GLU A 35 5.57 12.53 29.12
CA GLU A 35 4.79 11.30 29.02
C GLU A 35 3.57 11.48 28.09
N CYS A 36 3.39 10.55 27.16
CA CYS A 36 2.31 10.55 26.19
C CYS A 36 1.81 9.13 25.96
N HIS A 37 0.50 8.96 25.81
CA HIS A 37 -0.12 7.66 25.50
C HIS A 37 0.03 7.36 23.99
N GLN A 38 1.25 7.08 23.56
CA GLN A 38 1.60 7.01 22.14
C GLN A 38 0.91 5.87 21.39
N LEU A 39 0.75 4.69 22.01
CA LEU A 39 0.07 3.56 21.39
C LEU A 39 -1.37 3.95 20.93
N PRO A 40 -2.27 4.46 21.79
CA PRO A 40 -3.56 5.00 21.35
C PRO A 40 -3.47 6.09 20.29
N MET A 41 -2.46 6.97 20.33
CA MET A 41 -2.34 8.07 19.36
C MET A 41 -2.06 7.58 17.93
N PHE A 42 -1.42 6.41 17.77
CA PHE A 42 -1.04 5.85 16.47
C PHE A 42 -1.89 4.64 16.03
N GLN A 43 -2.76 4.11 16.89
CA GLN A 43 -3.47 2.85 16.62
C GLN A 43 -4.31 2.86 15.34
N GLU A 44 -4.92 4.00 14.99
CA GLU A 44 -5.75 4.16 13.78
C GLU A 44 -4.93 4.14 12.49
N PHE A 45 -3.63 4.42 12.59
CA PHE A 45 -2.75 4.62 11.44
C PHE A 45 -1.57 3.65 11.44
N THR A 46 -1.66 2.52 12.13
CA THR A 46 -0.63 1.48 12.13
C THR A 46 -1.25 0.10 11.88
N LYS A 47 -0.51 -0.77 11.19
CA LYS A 47 -0.89 -2.17 10.91
C LYS A 47 -0.56 -3.09 12.08
N TYR A 48 0.43 -2.72 12.88
CA TYR A 48 0.89 -3.45 14.05
C TYR A 48 1.57 -2.48 15.02
N GLN A 49 1.40 -2.74 16.31
CA GLN A 49 2.10 -2.04 17.37
C GLN A 49 2.75 -3.06 18.30
N GLY A 50 4.08 -2.96 18.45
CA GLY A 50 4.84 -3.71 19.44
C GLY A 50 5.21 -2.79 20.60
N HIS A 51 4.86 -3.19 21.83
CA HIS A 51 5.35 -2.53 23.04
C HIS A 51 6.35 -3.47 23.69
N VAL A 52 7.60 -3.03 23.79
CA VAL A 52 8.67 -3.80 24.44
C VAL A 52 8.43 -3.84 25.94
N THR A 53 7.94 -4.97 26.44
CA THR A 53 7.69 -5.16 27.89
C THR A 53 8.91 -5.64 28.67
N HIS A 54 9.95 -6.15 27.99
CA HIS A 54 11.18 -6.64 28.60
C HIS A 54 12.36 -6.51 27.62
N PRO A 55 13.58 -6.10 28.06
CA PRO A 55 14.73 -5.89 27.17
C PRO A 55 15.08 -7.10 26.29
N ALA A 56 15.03 -8.31 26.84
CA ALA A 56 15.31 -9.55 26.09
C ALA A 56 14.41 -9.79 24.86
N ARG A 57 13.28 -9.08 24.74
CA ARG A 57 12.34 -9.18 23.61
C ARG A 57 12.48 -8.06 22.58
N MET A 58 13.46 -7.16 22.76
CA MET A 58 13.70 -6.04 21.85
C MET A 58 13.84 -6.50 20.39
N ALA A 59 14.68 -7.51 20.15
CA ALA A 59 14.94 -8.05 18.82
C ALA A 59 13.69 -8.69 18.19
N GLU A 60 12.94 -9.47 18.97
CA GLU A 60 11.68 -10.12 18.54
C GLU A 60 10.63 -9.08 18.11
N TYR A 61 10.35 -8.09 18.95
CA TYR A 61 9.37 -7.05 18.65
C TYR A 61 9.79 -6.17 17.47
N THR A 62 11.09 -5.88 17.36
CA THR A 62 11.64 -5.15 16.21
C THR A 62 11.40 -5.94 14.92
N GLY A 63 11.80 -7.21 14.88
CA GLY A 63 11.60 -8.08 13.72
C GLY A 63 10.13 -8.15 13.30
N ARG A 64 9.22 -8.33 14.26
CA ARG A 64 7.78 -8.34 13.99
C ARG A 64 7.25 -7.04 13.39
N CYS A 65 7.74 -5.87 13.84
CA CYS A 65 7.33 -4.60 13.25
C CYS A 65 7.75 -4.51 11.78
N PHE A 66 8.98 -4.90 11.45
CA PHE A 66 9.45 -4.92 10.06
C PHE A 66 8.69 -5.94 9.21
N ASP A 67 8.51 -7.18 9.70
CA ASP A 67 7.78 -8.23 8.99
C ASP A 67 6.34 -7.78 8.70
N ARG A 68 5.65 -7.18 9.68
CA ARG A 68 4.29 -6.67 9.51
C ARG A 68 4.22 -5.45 8.61
N ALA A 69 5.20 -4.55 8.67
CA ALA A 69 5.25 -3.40 7.77
C ALA A 69 5.32 -3.86 6.30
N MET A 70 6.14 -4.88 6.03
CA MET A 70 6.30 -5.47 4.70
C MET A 70 5.12 -6.36 4.29
N SER A 71 4.58 -7.19 5.18
CA SER A 71 3.49 -8.11 4.82
C SER A 71 2.17 -7.39 4.59
N GLU A 72 1.89 -6.36 5.38
CA GLU A 72 0.66 -5.56 5.33
C GLU A 72 0.78 -4.30 4.46
N MET A 73 1.99 -4.00 3.96
CA MET A 73 2.33 -2.79 3.21
C MET A 73 1.80 -1.54 3.89
N GLY A 74 2.35 -1.24 5.07
CA GLY A 74 1.91 -0.11 5.87
C GLY A 74 2.78 0.17 7.08
N PRO A 75 2.49 1.27 7.79
CA PRO A 75 3.23 1.66 8.97
C PRO A 75 3.01 0.72 10.16
N THR A 76 4.03 0.52 10.98
CA THR A 76 3.97 -0.18 12.27
C THR A 76 4.69 0.64 13.32
N GLN A 77 4.37 0.44 14.59
CA GLN A 77 5.00 1.14 15.71
C GLN A 77 5.75 0.19 16.63
N LEU A 78 6.99 0.55 16.96
CA LEU A 78 7.76 -0.09 18.02
C LEU A 78 7.89 0.91 19.19
N ASN A 79 7.12 0.68 20.25
CA ASN A 79 7.10 1.49 21.46
C ASN A 79 8.05 0.90 22.51
N ILE A 80 8.94 1.74 23.03
CA ILE A 80 10.06 1.31 23.87
C ILE A 80 10.16 2.19 25.12
N PRO A 81 10.03 1.63 26.34
CA PRO A 81 10.35 2.32 27.58
C PRO A 81 11.76 2.90 27.56
N ARG A 82 11.91 4.16 27.98
CA ARG A 82 13.21 4.86 27.92
C ARG A 82 14.34 4.08 28.58
N ASP A 83 14.07 3.44 29.71
CA ASP A 83 15.05 2.68 30.48
C ASP A 83 15.61 1.47 29.70
N TYR A 84 14.88 0.97 28.71
CA TYR A 84 15.33 -0.15 27.87
C TYR A 84 16.25 0.26 26.71
N PHE A 85 16.53 1.55 26.54
CA PHE A 85 17.61 2.01 25.67
C PHE A 85 18.99 1.97 26.35
N TYR A 86 19.04 1.72 27.66
CA TYR A 86 20.27 1.59 28.41
C TYR A 86 20.64 0.13 28.64
N GLY A 87 21.94 -0.11 28.87
CA GLY A 87 22.47 -1.43 29.17
C GLY A 87 22.75 -2.27 27.93
N GLU A 88 23.11 -3.53 28.17
CA GLU A 88 23.47 -4.50 27.15
C GLU A 88 22.64 -5.77 27.35
N ILE A 89 22.23 -6.38 26.25
CA ILE A 89 21.56 -7.68 26.25
C ILE A 89 22.26 -8.61 25.27
N GLU A 90 22.34 -9.89 25.61
CA GLU A 90 22.63 -10.94 24.65
C GLU A 90 21.29 -11.43 24.09
N CYS A 91 21.11 -11.33 22.77
CA CYS A 91 19.88 -11.78 22.11
C CYS A 91 20.14 -12.23 20.68
N GLU A 92 19.27 -13.10 20.18
CA GLU A 92 19.25 -13.47 18.76
C GLU A 92 18.42 -12.44 17.98
N ILE A 93 18.99 -11.91 16.89
CA ILE A 93 18.27 -11.03 15.97
C ILE A 93 17.57 -11.90 14.92
N PRO A 94 16.22 -11.92 14.88
CA PRO A 94 15.51 -12.74 13.91
C PRO A 94 15.81 -12.26 12.48
N LYS A 95 15.95 -13.21 11.56
CA LYS A 95 16.05 -12.90 10.13
C LYS A 95 14.70 -12.40 9.61
N PRO A 96 14.68 -11.47 8.64
CA PRO A 96 13.43 -11.01 8.04
C PRO A 96 12.61 -12.17 7.48
N ALA A 97 11.32 -12.22 7.80
CA ALA A 97 10.39 -13.17 7.23
C ALA A 97 9.70 -12.55 6.01
N ARG A 98 9.81 -13.19 4.84
CA ARG A 98 9.03 -12.81 3.66
C ARG A 98 7.92 -13.82 3.44
N LEU A 99 6.71 -13.30 3.25
CA LEU A 99 5.54 -14.11 2.94
C LEU A 99 5.40 -14.20 1.42
N ASP A 100 5.48 -15.42 0.90
CA ASP A 100 5.12 -15.69 -0.49
C ASP A 100 3.60 -15.62 -0.65
N ARG A 101 3.13 -14.91 -1.68
CA ARG A 101 1.72 -14.86 -2.04
C ARG A 101 1.47 -15.75 -3.25
N GLY A 102 0.49 -16.64 -3.14
CA GLY A 102 0.10 -17.51 -4.24
C GLY A 102 -0.58 -16.76 -5.39
N PRO A 103 -0.66 -17.36 -6.59
CA PRO A 103 -1.16 -16.72 -7.81
C PRO A 103 -2.69 -16.50 -7.84
N GLY A 104 -3.41 -16.81 -6.76
CA GLY A 104 -4.87 -16.90 -6.74
C GLY A 104 -5.38 -18.31 -7.11
N GLY A 105 -6.68 -18.52 -7.05
CA GLY A 105 -7.30 -19.81 -7.35
C GLY A 105 -7.54 -20.01 -8.85
N THR A 106 -7.35 -21.24 -9.35
CA THR A 106 -7.58 -21.57 -10.77
C THR A 106 -8.96 -21.16 -11.26
N LYS A 107 -10.01 -21.38 -10.45
CA LYS A 107 -11.39 -20.99 -10.78
C LYS A 107 -11.52 -19.48 -11.03
N THR A 108 -11.06 -18.66 -10.08
CA THR A 108 -11.18 -17.19 -10.18
C THR A 108 -10.31 -16.62 -11.30
N LEU A 109 -9.14 -17.23 -11.55
CA LEU A 109 -8.29 -16.86 -12.69
C LEU A 109 -8.97 -17.17 -14.02
N ASN A 110 -9.62 -18.33 -14.15
CA ASN A 110 -10.37 -18.69 -15.35
C ASN A 110 -11.57 -17.76 -15.57
N GLU A 111 -12.30 -17.41 -14.51
CA GLU A 111 -13.42 -16.45 -14.58
C GLU A 111 -12.95 -15.06 -15.03
N ALA A 112 -11.83 -14.57 -14.51
CA ALA A 112 -11.23 -13.30 -14.95
C ALA A 112 -10.76 -13.36 -16.41
N ALA A 113 -10.12 -14.47 -16.82
CA ALA A 113 -9.68 -14.67 -18.19
C ALA A 113 -10.86 -14.72 -19.17
N GLU A 114 -11.95 -15.42 -18.82
CA GLU A 114 -13.16 -15.48 -19.64
C GLU A 114 -13.87 -14.12 -19.73
N LEU A 115 -13.90 -13.36 -18.64
CA LEU A 115 -14.39 -11.98 -18.64
C LEU A 115 -13.59 -11.11 -19.62
N LEU A 116 -12.27 -11.19 -19.56
CA LEU A 116 -11.38 -10.40 -20.43
C LEU A 116 -11.44 -10.84 -21.89
N ALA A 117 -11.60 -12.14 -22.15
CA ALA A 117 -11.73 -12.67 -23.51
C ALA A 117 -13.00 -12.18 -24.22
N ASN A 118 -14.05 -11.86 -23.46
CA ASN A 118 -15.32 -11.34 -23.97
C ASN A 118 -15.44 -9.81 -23.89
N ALA A 119 -14.43 -9.12 -23.36
CA ALA A 119 -14.43 -7.66 -23.24
C ALA A 119 -14.29 -7.02 -24.61
N LYS A 120 -15.08 -5.98 -24.88
CA LYS A 120 -15.03 -5.20 -26.11
C LYS A 120 -14.02 -4.05 -25.99
N PHE A 121 -13.88 -3.48 -24.81
CA PHE A 121 -12.99 -2.36 -24.53
C PHE A 121 -12.43 -2.46 -23.10
N PRO A 122 -11.52 -3.43 -22.83
CA PRO A 122 -10.88 -3.54 -21.52
C PRO A 122 -9.89 -2.39 -21.31
N VAL A 123 -9.88 -1.82 -20.10
CA VAL A 123 -8.89 -0.80 -19.70
C VAL A 123 -8.20 -1.24 -18.41
N ILE A 124 -6.86 -1.17 -18.38
CA ILE A 124 -6.08 -1.52 -17.19
C ILE A 124 -5.85 -0.25 -16.36
N VAL A 125 -6.20 -0.31 -15.08
CA VAL A 125 -5.79 0.68 -14.07
C VAL A 125 -4.63 0.10 -13.30
N SER A 126 -3.40 0.51 -13.65
CA SER A 126 -2.18 0.07 -12.98
C SER A 126 -1.92 0.93 -11.74
N GLY A 127 -1.76 0.33 -10.57
CA GLY A 127 -1.51 1.03 -9.31
C GLY A 127 -0.17 0.68 -8.66
N GLY A 128 0.10 1.29 -7.50
CA GLY A 128 1.34 1.08 -6.75
C GLY A 128 1.62 -0.38 -6.41
N GLY A 129 0.60 -1.22 -6.26
CA GLY A 129 0.76 -2.66 -6.03
C GLY A 129 1.48 -3.39 -7.16
N VAL A 130 1.45 -2.87 -8.39
CA VAL A 130 2.24 -3.40 -9.50
C VAL A 130 3.73 -3.16 -9.26
N VAL A 131 4.10 -1.95 -8.83
CA VAL A 131 5.49 -1.59 -8.51
C VAL A 131 5.99 -2.37 -7.30
N MET A 132 5.18 -2.42 -6.23
CA MET A 132 5.54 -3.10 -4.98
C MET A 132 5.71 -4.62 -5.13
N ALA A 133 5.17 -5.21 -6.20
CA ALA A 133 5.28 -6.63 -6.51
C ALA A 133 6.27 -6.92 -7.65
N ASP A 134 7.08 -5.93 -8.07
CA ASP A 134 7.98 -6.03 -9.24
C ASP A 134 7.25 -6.50 -10.52
N GLY A 135 5.96 -6.14 -10.65
CA GLY A 135 5.04 -6.66 -11.67
C GLY A 135 4.93 -5.82 -12.95
N VAL A 136 5.78 -4.80 -13.13
CA VAL A 136 5.68 -3.86 -14.25
C VAL A 136 5.82 -4.56 -15.61
N GLU A 137 6.72 -5.54 -15.72
CA GLU A 137 6.88 -6.35 -16.95
C GLU A 137 5.66 -7.23 -17.21
N ALA A 138 5.10 -7.87 -16.18
CA ALA A 138 3.88 -8.68 -16.31
C ALA A 138 2.67 -7.82 -16.71
N CYS A 139 2.56 -6.60 -16.18
CA CYS A 139 1.53 -5.65 -16.56
C CYS A 139 1.65 -5.23 -18.04
N GLN A 140 2.87 -5.02 -18.54
CA GLN A 140 3.13 -4.74 -19.96
C GLN A 140 2.69 -5.91 -20.84
N ALA A 141 3.13 -7.13 -20.52
CA ALA A 141 2.76 -8.32 -21.28
C ALA A 141 1.24 -8.53 -21.32
N LEU A 142 0.54 -8.27 -20.21
CA LEU A 142 -0.92 -8.33 -20.16
C LEU A 142 -1.57 -7.26 -21.04
N ALA A 143 -1.09 -6.01 -20.97
CA ALA A 143 -1.60 -4.91 -21.78
C ALA A 143 -1.43 -5.19 -23.29
N GLU A 144 -0.24 -5.64 -23.70
CA GLU A 144 0.06 -6.01 -25.09
C GLU A 144 -0.80 -7.18 -25.56
N ARG A 145 -1.00 -8.20 -24.70
CA ARG A 145 -1.82 -9.36 -25.04
C ARG A 145 -3.28 -9.01 -25.26
N LEU A 146 -3.82 -8.06 -24.49
CA LEU A 146 -5.19 -7.59 -24.60
C LEU A 146 -5.36 -6.49 -25.65
N GLY A 147 -4.28 -5.83 -26.06
CA GLY A 147 -4.34 -4.55 -26.79
C GLY A 147 -5.02 -3.45 -25.96
N ALA A 148 -4.96 -3.55 -24.63
CA ALA A 148 -5.71 -2.69 -23.72
C ALA A 148 -4.93 -1.41 -23.38
N PRO A 149 -5.55 -0.21 -23.44
CA PRO A 149 -4.92 0.99 -22.91
C PRO A 149 -4.70 0.87 -21.40
N VAL A 150 -3.62 1.48 -20.93
CA VAL A 150 -3.23 1.46 -19.51
C VAL A 150 -3.23 2.87 -18.97
N VAL A 151 -4.00 3.08 -17.91
CA VAL A 151 -3.97 4.31 -17.11
C VAL A 151 -3.33 4.04 -15.76
N ASN A 152 -2.61 5.01 -15.22
CA ASN A 152 -2.04 4.89 -13.88
C ASN A 152 -3.05 5.33 -12.81
N SER A 153 -3.02 4.66 -11.68
CA SER A 153 -3.69 5.13 -10.46
C SER A 153 -3.06 6.45 -9.99
N TYR A 154 -3.86 7.29 -9.36
CA TYR A 154 -3.41 8.57 -8.80
C TYR A 154 -2.18 8.37 -7.90
N GLN A 155 -1.16 9.21 -8.08
CA GLN A 155 0.16 9.16 -7.42
C GLN A 155 1.08 7.96 -7.76
N HIS A 156 0.73 7.11 -8.71
CA HIS A 156 1.54 5.95 -9.10
C HIS A 156 1.88 5.96 -10.59
N ASN A 157 2.42 7.08 -11.09
CA ASN A 157 2.80 7.24 -12.50
C ASN A 157 3.93 6.29 -12.94
N ASP A 158 4.64 5.72 -11.97
CA ASP A 158 5.68 4.71 -12.09
C ASP A 158 5.15 3.28 -12.34
N SER A 159 3.84 3.05 -12.16
CA SER A 159 3.21 1.73 -12.30
C SER A 159 3.09 1.22 -13.75
N PHE A 160 3.44 2.03 -14.75
CA PHE A 160 3.51 1.61 -16.15
C PHE A 160 4.44 2.55 -16.95
N PRO A 161 5.27 2.05 -17.88
CA PRO A 161 6.24 2.90 -18.57
C PRO A 161 5.56 3.96 -19.46
N ALA A 162 5.86 5.24 -19.22
CA ALA A 162 5.28 6.35 -19.97
C ALA A 162 5.69 6.38 -21.46
N SER A 163 6.77 5.70 -21.83
CA SER A 163 7.22 5.54 -23.22
C SER A 163 6.47 4.45 -23.98
N HIS A 164 5.68 3.62 -23.30
CA HIS A 164 4.98 2.50 -23.92
C HIS A 164 3.78 2.99 -24.73
N PRO A 165 3.52 2.46 -25.94
CA PRO A 165 2.46 2.97 -26.83
C PRO A 165 1.04 2.83 -26.25
N LEU A 166 0.81 1.89 -25.35
CA LEU A 166 -0.48 1.70 -24.65
C LEU A 166 -0.65 2.61 -23.41
N TRP A 167 0.36 3.39 -23.03
CA TRP A 167 0.27 4.28 -21.88
C TRP A 167 -0.63 5.48 -22.17
N CYS A 168 -1.63 5.67 -21.32
CA CYS A 168 -2.65 6.70 -21.47
C CYS A 168 -2.60 7.77 -20.37
N GLY A 169 -1.60 7.70 -19.49
CA GLY A 169 -1.38 8.66 -18.41
C GLY A 169 -2.16 8.38 -17.12
N PRO A 170 -1.91 9.18 -16.08
CA PRO A 170 -2.53 8.98 -14.77
C PRO A 170 -3.98 9.46 -14.71
N LEU A 171 -4.79 8.79 -13.89
CA LEU A 171 -6.11 9.24 -13.51
C LEU A 171 -6.04 10.24 -12.33
N GLY A 172 -7.18 10.89 -12.06
CA GLY A 172 -7.34 11.78 -10.92
C GLY A 172 -6.96 13.24 -11.16
N TYR A 173 -6.70 13.99 -10.09
CA TYR A 173 -6.42 15.42 -10.18
C TYR A 173 -5.22 15.73 -11.06
N GLN A 174 -5.40 16.66 -12.02
CA GLN A 174 -4.38 17.00 -13.02
C GLN A 174 -3.90 15.79 -13.85
N GLY A 175 -4.73 14.75 -13.94
CA GLY A 175 -4.46 13.55 -14.73
C GLY A 175 -4.68 13.75 -16.23
N SER A 176 -4.49 12.67 -16.97
CA SER A 176 -4.67 12.62 -18.41
C SER A 176 -6.14 12.64 -18.79
N LYS A 177 -6.57 13.73 -19.45
CA LYS A 177 -7.91 13.80 -20.08
C LYS A 177 -8.13 12.69 -21.10
N ALA A 178 -7.08 12.25 -21.80
CA ALA A 178 -7.17 11.15 -22.75
C ALA A 178 -7.43 9.82 -22.02
N GLY A 179 -6.69 9.54 -20.95
CA GLY A 179 -6.90 8.37 -20.10
C GLY A 179 -8.31 8.31 -19.51
N MET A 180 -8.82 9.45 -19.01
CA MET A 180 -10.19 9.55 -18.50
C MET A 180 -11.25 9.27 -19.57
N LYS A 181 -11.08 9.78 -20.80
CA LYS A 181 -11.99 9.49 -21.92
C LYS A 181 -11.94 8.03 -22.37
N LEU A 182 -10.79 7.39 -22.25
CA LEU A 182 -10.63 5.98 -22.59
C LEU A 182 -11.31 5.10 -21.54
N ILE A 183 -11.02 5.31 -20.25
CA ILE A 183 -11.65 4.50 -19.19
C ILE A 183 -13.17 4.71 -19.12
N SER A 184 -13.71 5.87 -19.49
CA SER A 184 -15.16 6.08 -19.54
C SER A 184 -15.88 5.22 -20.58
N GLN A 185 -15.14 4.67 -21.56
CA GLN A 185 -15.67 3.76 -22.58
C GLN A 185 -15.49 2.29 -22.19
N ALA A 186 -14.84 2.01 -21.07
CA ALA A 186 -14.54 0.64 -20.66
C ALA A 186 -15.82 -0.15 -20.38
N ASP A 187 -15.87 -1.38 -20.87
CA ASP A 187 -16.85 -2.38 -20.44
C ASP A 187 -16.26 -3.34 -19.39
N VAL A 188 -14.94 -3.42 -19.31
CA VAL A 188 -14.20 -4.10 -18.24
C VAL A 188 -13.02 -3.24 -17.77
N VAL A 189 -12.88 -3.06 -16.45
CA VAL A 189 -11.76 -2.39 -15.82
C VAL A 189 -10.89 -3.40 -15.08
N VAL A 190 -9.65 -3.60 -15.53
CA VAL A 190 -8.68 -4.43 -14.81
C VAL A 190 -8.01 -3.59 -13.73
N ALA A 191 -8.51 -3.70 -12.50
CA ALA A 191 -7.93 -3.02 -11.34
C ALA A 191 -6.68 -3.75 -10.83
N LEU A 192 -5.52 -3.45 -11.42
CA LEU A 192 -4.27 -4.15 -11.12
C LEU A 192 -3.44 -3.38 -10.08
N GLY A 193 -3.28 -3.95 -8.88
CA GLY A 193 -2.45 -3.36 -7.83
C GLY A 193 -2.96 -1.99 -7.34
N THR A 194 -4.26 -1.74 -7.42
CA THR A 194 -4.89 -0.46 -7.09
C THR A 194 -6.03 -0.65 -6.10
N ARG A 195 -6.20 0.31 -5.17
CA ARG A 195 -7.32 0.36 -4.24
C ARG A 195 -8.54 1.13 -4.77
N LEU A 196 -8.48 1.58 -6.03
CA LEU A 196 -9.49 2.45 -6.65
C LEU A 196 -9.85 3.64 -5.75
N GLY A 197 -8.82 4.30 -5.24
CA GLY A 197 -9.00 5.41 -4.31
C GLY A 197 -9.81 6.55 -4.92
N PRO A 198 -10.57 7.32 -4.12
CA PRO A 198 -11.49 8.34 -4.62
C PRO A 198 -10.78 9.38 -5.50
N PHE A 199 -9.54 9.72 -5.19
CA PHE A 199 -8.79 10.69 -5.99
C PHE A 199 -8.51 10.25 -7.43
N GLY A 200 -8.51 8.94 -7.71
CA GLY A 200 -8.36 8.39 -9.06
C GLY A 200 -9.68 8.07 -9.76
N THR A 201 -10.83 8.29 -9.11
CA THR A 201 -12.16 7.90 -9.65
C THR A 201 -13.20 9.02 -9.61
N LEU A 202 -12.97 10.08 -8.81
CA LEU A 202 -13.85 11.24 -8.74
C LEU A 202 -13.85 12.03 -10.07
N PRO A 203 -14.95 12.74 -10.40
CA PRO A 203 -15.05 13.56 -11.60
C PRO A 203 -13.92 14.57 -11.74
N GLN A 204 -13.41 14.73 -12.96
CA GLN A 204 -12.32 15.67 -13.28
C GLN A 204 -12.57 16.34 -14.62
N HIS A 205 -12.09 17.58 -14.76
CA HIS A 205 -12.22 18.35 -16.00
C HIS A 205 -13.66 18.45 -16.53
N GLY A 206 -14.66 18.47 -15.64
CA GLY A 206 -16.07 18.51 -16.00
C GLY A 206 -16.63 17.18 -16.52
N MET A 207 -15.89 16.07 -16.37
CA MET A 207 -16.30 14.73 -16.80
C MET A 207 -16.46 13.80 -15.59
N ASP A 208 -17.62 13.18 -15.46
CA ASP A 208 -17.83 12.00 -14.61
C ASP A 208 -17.39 10.76 -15.42
N TYR A 209 -16.08 10.47 -15.39
CA TYR A 209 -15.44 9.53 -16.33
C TYR A 209 -15.37 8.10 -15.82
N TRP A 210 -15.68 7.84 -14.56
CA TRP A 210 -15.63 6.48 -14.04
C TRP A 210 -16.76 5.64 -14.68
N PRO A 211 -16.45 4.52 -15.34
CA PRO A 211 -17.45 3.77 -16.11
C PRO A 211 -18.42 3.06 -15.15
N LYS A 212 -19.71 3.43 -15.22
CA LYS A 212 -20.75 2.95 -14.28
C LYS A 212 -21.21 1.52 -14.57
N ASP A 213 -21.15 1.12 -15.83
CA ASP A 213 -21.62 -0.19 -16.29
C ASP A 213 -20.48 -1.19 -16.54
N ALA A 214 -19.23 -0.78 -16.30
CA ALA A 214 -18.08 -1.66 -16.46
C ALA A 214 -18.06 -2.74 -15.38
N LYS A 215 -17.67 -3.95 -15.77
CA LYS A 215 -17.27 -5.00 -14.83
C LYS A 215 -15.86 -4.70 -14.30
N ILE A 216 -15.57 -5.10 -13.07
CA ILE A 216 -14.26 -4.92 -12.42
C ILE A 216 -13.74 -6.28 -11.99
#